data_AF-A0A954H0F5-F1
#
_entry.id   AF-A0A954H0F5-F1
#
_cell.length_a   1.000
_cell.length_b   1.000
_cell.length_c   1.000
_cell.angle_alpha   90.00
_cell.angle_beta   90.00
_cell.angle_gamma   90.00
#
_symmetry.space_group_name_H-M   'P 1'
#
loop_
_entity.id
_entity.type
_entity.pdbx_description
1 polymer ?
#
loop_
_entity_poly.entity_id
_entity_poly.type
_entity_poly.pdbx_seq_one_letter_code
_entity_poly.pdbx_strand_id
1 'polypeptide(L)'
;MPAFSPEFEPVTAFECVMRFWELLLLIRLRRAASGNSLRAAWNWMLAAWFICCLSTLLGIDGLDSHIPNSFAWISARHLAGYVAGVFMLAPMVSVLGARMPGGRAWSVFVVAPMILVLLWPAISEAFQSKGQSPIELGGPAVLGFLLVLLMAFGNYFGTANTTAAVLYTAAIMARIGPVAGWHNAGLLPWIASGFPPVAGYLWLRRLTELRSRKPLDALSAGNRCWFVFRDFFGIVWAKRVMDRMNVFAAREGWGIHLSLDGFDIVEPDLAVGSEQMDRPIAILEWLLSRFSGENWRRELLGDFYVSKSDECREV
;
A
#
# COMPACT_ATOMS: atom_id res chain seq x y z
N MET A 1 27.68 42.71 -13.18
CA MET A 1 27.28 41.59 -12.32
C MET A 1 25.75 41.53 -12.32
N PRO A 2 25.12 40.55 -12.96
CA PRO A 2 23.67 40.37 -12.81
C PRO A 2 23.39 39.90 -11.39
N ALA A 3 22.46 40.55 -10.71
CA ALA A 3 21.99 40.13 -9.39
C ALA A 3 21.27 38.78 -9.54
N PHE A 4 21.86 37.73 -8.97
CA PHE A 4 21.21 36.43 -8.80
C PHE A 4 20.08 36.62 -7.79
N SER A 5 18.85 36.82 -8.26
CA SER A 5 17.67 36.54 -7.44
C SER A 5 17.37 35.04 -7.55
N PRO A 6 17.51 34.25 -6.48
CA PRO A 6 17.08 32.86 -6.50
C PRO A 6 15.55 32.85 -6.50
N GLU A 7 14.95 32.94 -7.68
CA GLU A 7 13.54 32.61 -7.84
C GLU A 7 13.42 31.10 -7.63
N PHE A 8 13.09 30.72 -6.41
CA PHE A 8 12.81 29.34 -6.05
C PHE A 8 11.62 28.89 -6.89
N GLU A 9 11.81 27.94 -7.80
CA GLU A 9 10.70 27.49 -8.65
C GLU A 9 9.57 26.94 -7.76
N PRO A 10 8.31 27.40 -7.97
CA PRO A 10 7.18 27.04 -7.11
C PRO A 10 6.91 25.53 -7.06
N VAL A 11 7.32 24.79 -8.10
CA VAL A 11 7.21 23.32 -8.19
C VAL A 11 8.05 22.64 -7.12
N THR A 12 9.31 23.03 -6.96
CA THR A 12 10.24 22.41 -6.01
C THR A 12 9.81 22.61 -4.56
N ALA A 13 9.36 23.81 -4.23
CA ALA A 13 8.82 24.10 -2.90
C ALA A 13 7.60 23.23 -2.59
N PHE A 14 6.69 23.06 -3.57
CA PHE A 14 5.54 22.19 -3.43
C PHE A 14 5.93 20.72 -3.19
N GLU A 15 6.88 20.18 -3.98
CA GLU A 15 7.33 18.79 -3.78
C GLU A 15 7.92 18.57 -2.39
N CYS A 16 8.75 19.49 -1.90
CA CYS A 16 9.29 19.43 -0.55
C CYS A 16 8.20 19.42 0.53
N VAL A 17 7.19 20.29 0.41
CA VAL A 17 6.05 20.34 1.33
C VAL A 17 5.26 19.02 1.29
N MET A 18 5.03 18.47 0.10
CA MET A 18 4.32 17.21 -0.07
C MET A 18 5.09 16.02 0.53
N ARG A 19 6.42 15.97 0.37
CA ARG A 19 7.26 14.92 0.99
C ARG A 19 7.28 15.02 2.50
N PHE A 20 7.28 16.24 3.05
CA PHE A 20 7.15 16.44 4.48
C PHE A 20 5.79 15.95 4.99
N TRP A 21 4.69 16.28 4.31
CA TRP A 21 3.36 15.80 4.67
C TRP A 21 3.26 14.27 4.60
N GLU A 22 3.82 13.66 3.54
CA GLU A 22 3.90 12.22 3.40
C GLU A 22 4.65 11.58 4.58
N LEU A 23 5.78 12.15 5.00
CA LEU A 23 6.53 11.66 6.17
C LEU A 23 5.67 11.65 7.45
N LEU A 24 4.90 12.72 7.70
CA LEU A 24 4.00 12.78 8.85
C LEU A 24 2.94 11.67 8.78
N LEU A 25 2.40 11.39 7.59
CA LEU A 25 1.47 10.28 7.37
C LEU A 25 2.15 8.92 7.60
N LEU A 26 3.37 8.71 7.11
CA LEU A 26 4.14 7.48 7.33
C LEU A 26 4.38 7.20 8.81
N ILE A 27 4.69 8.24 9.61
CA ILE A 27 4.86 8.13 11.06
C ILE A 27 3.55 7.68 11.72
N ARG A 28 2.40 8.21 11.29
CA ARG A 28 1.09 7.79 11.81
C ARG A 28 0.74 6.36 11.38
N LEU A 29 0.97 6.02 10.11
CA LEU A 29 0.74 4.68 9.57
C LEU A 29 1.62 3.61 10.22
N ARG A 30 2.80 3.98 10.74
CA ARG A 30 3.66 3.06 11.51
C ARG A 30 2.92 2.45 12.70
N ARG A 31 2.09 3.23 13.38
CA ARG A 31 1.29 2.74 14.52
C ARG A 31 0.25 1.73 14.05
N ALA A 32 -0.42 2.01 12.93
CA ALA A 32 -1.39 1.11 12.31
C ALA A 32 -0.77 -0.20 11.81
N ALA A 33 0.49 -0.17 11.34
CA ALA A 33 1.25 -1.34 10.90
C ALA A 33 1.96 -2.08 12.06
N SER A 34 2.02 -1.47 13.25
CA SER A 34 2.67 -2.10 14.40
C SER A 34 1.85 -3.29 14.89
N GLY A 35 2.52 -4.42 15.12
CA GLY A 35 1.85 -5.64 15.56
C GLY A 35 1.09 -6.39 14.48
N ASN A 36 1.24 -6.07 13.18
CA ASN A 36 0.67 -6.87 12.10
C ASN A 36 1.67 -7.08 10.95
N SER A 37 1.27 -7.90 9.98
CA SER A 37 2.12 -8.31 8.86
C SER A 37 2.37 -7.20 7.83
N LEU A 38 1.67 -6.07 7.92
CA LEU A 38 1.89 -4.89 7.07
C LEU A 38 3.16 -4.13 7.42
N ARG A 39 3.87 -4.48 8.50
CA ARG A 39 5.17 -3.88 8.82
C ARG A 39 6.16 -3.98 7.65
N ALA A 40 6.11 -5.06 6.86
CA ALA A 40 6.92 -5.20 5.67
C ALA A 40 6.55 -4.14 4.60
N ALA A 41 5.26 -3.98 4.32
CA ALA A 41 4.77 -2.94 3.40
C ALA A 41 5.14 -1.54 3.87
N TRP A 42 5.05 -1.25 5.18
CA TRP A 42 5.48 0.03 5.75
C TRP A 42 6.98 0.29 5.57
N ASN A 43 7.84 -0.72 5.75
CA ASN A 43 9.29 -0.58 5.50
C ASN A 43 9.56 -0.24 4.02
N TRP A 44 8.88 -0.90 3.08
CA TRP A 44 9.00 -0.59 1.65
C TRP A 44 8.45 0.79 1.29
N MET A 45 7.38 1.23 1.96
CA MET A 45 6.85 2.58 1.80
C MET A 45 7.85 3.64 2.28
N LEU A 46 8.54 3.39 3.39
CA LEU A 46 9.62 4.26 3.87
C LEU A 46 10.80 4.29 2.88
N ALA A 47 11.20 3.14 2.34
CA ALA A 47 12.24 3.08 1.31
C ALA A 47 11.83 3.88 0.06
N ALA A 48 10.59 3.70 -0.42
CA ALA A 48 10.05 4.46 -1.55
C ALA A 48 10.05 5.97 -1.29
N TRP A 49 9.66 6.40 -0.09
CA TRP A 49 9.72 7.81 0.31
C TRP A 49 11.15 8.36 0.26
N PHE A 50 12.15 7.64 0.78
CA PHE A 50 13.56 8.05 0.68
C PHE A 50 14.02 8.21 -0.77
N ILE A 51 13.67 7.26 -1.65
CA ILE A 51 14.02 7.34 -3.08
C ILE A 51 13.28 8.50 -3.76
N CYS A 52 12.02 8.76 -3.41
CA CYS A 52 11.28 9.90 -3.94
C CYS A 52 11.88 11.24 -3.48
N CYS A 53 12.32 11.35 -2.23
CA CYS A 53 13.05 12.51 -1.72
C CYS A 53 14.35 12.71 -2.49
N LEU A 54 15.12 11.64 -2.71
CA LEU A 54 16.35 11.71 -3.52
C LEU A 54 16.05 12.17 -4.96
N SER A 55 15.02 11.62 -5.59
CA SER A 55 14.58 12.05 -6.93
C SER A 55 14.15 13.51 -6.97
N THR A 56 13.53 14.02 -5.90
CA THR A 56 13.12 15.44 -5.77
C THR A 56 14.35 16.34 -5.61
N LEU A 57 15.32 15.94 -4.78
CA LEU A 57 16.58 16.67 -4.56
C LEU A 57 17.42 16.78 -5.84
N LEU A 58 17.43 15.75 -6.68
CA LEU A 58 18.07 15.77 -8.00
C LEU A 58 17.32 16.64 -9.03
N GLY A 59 16.08 17.06 -8.72
CA GLY A 59 15.29 17.94 -9.58
C GLY A 59 15.40 19.43 -9.24
N ILE A 60 16.21 19.81 -8.24
CA ILE A 60 16.36 21.21 -7.82
C ILE A 60 17.38 21.91 -8.73
N ASP A 61 16.89 22.78 -9.61
CA ASP A 61 17.67 23.47 -10.65
C ASP A 61 18.77 24.42 -10.10
N GLY A 62 18.89 24.57 -8.79
CA GLY A 62 19.93 25.35 -8.10
C GLY A 62 21.23 24.59 -7.80
N LEU A 63 21.27 23.27 -7.98
CA LEU A 63 22.53 22.50 -7.89
C LEU A 63 23.37 22.62 -9.18
N ASP A 64 22.75 23.05 -10.28
CA ASP A 64 23.29 23.09 -11.64
C ASP A 64 24.11 24.34 -11.97
N SER A 65 24.15 25.36 -11.09
CA SER A 65 24.90 26.60 -11.39
C SER A 65 26.42 26.39 -11.55
N HIS A 66 26.93 25.20 -11.25
CA HIS A 66 28.34 24.82 -11.44
C HIS A 66 28.56 23.62 -12.37
N ILE A 67 27.51 22.98 -12.88
CA ILE A 67 27.61 21.85 -13.83
C ILE A 67 26.68 22.18 -15.01
N PRO A 68 27.21 22.65 -16.15
CA PRO A 68 26.39 23.16 -17.24
C PRO A 68 25.49 22.05 -17.80
N ASN A 69 24.16 22.12 -17.58
CA ASN A 69 23.06 21.38 -18.23
C ASN A 69 23.50 20.15 -19.03
N SER A 70 24.24 19.27 -18.36
CA SER A 70 24.90 18.20 -19.06
C SER A 70 23.85 17.16 -19.32
N PHE A 71 23.90 16.55 -20.50
CA PHE A 71 23.00 15.46 -20.86
C PHE A 71 22.87 14.42 -19.72
N ALA A 72 23.98 14.15 -19.04
CA ALA A 72 24.07 13.25 -17.91
C ALA A 72 23.13 13.59 -16.74
N TRP A 73 22.88 14.87 -16.48
CA TRP A 73 22.01 15.29 -15.37
C TRP A 73 20.53 15.02 -15.67
N ILE A 74 20.09 15.31 -16.90
CA ILE A 74 18.72 15.02 -17.36
C ILE A 74 18.47 13.50 -17.29
N SER A 75 19.42 12.70 -17.79
CA SER A 75 19.36 11.25 -17.70
C SER A 75 19.33 10.74 -16.26
N ALA A 76 20.11 11.33 -15.35
CA ALA A 76 20.09 10.99 -13.93
C ALA A 76 18.74 11.31 -13.26
N ARG A 77 18.12 12.44 -13.59
CA ARG A 77 16.79 12.83 -13.10
C ARG A 77 15.71 11.86 -13.58
N HIS A 78 15.73 11.49 -14.87
CA HIS A 78 14.80 10.52 -15.44
C HIS A 78 14.98 9.13 -14.79
N LEU A 79 16.22 8.69 -14.60
CA LEU A 79 16.54 7.46 -13.89
C LEU A 79 15.97 7.49 -12.46
N ALA A 80 16.26 8.56 -11.71
CA ALA A 80 15.78 8.69 -10.32
C ALA A 80 14.26 8.69 -10.24
N GLY A 81 13.57 9.35 -11.18
CA GLY A 81 12.11 9.32 -11.30
C GLY A 81 11.57 7.91 -11.56
N TYR A 82 12.21 7.15 -12.45
CA TYR A 82 11.87 5.76 -12.71
C TYR A 82 12.12 4.85 -11.49
N VAL A 83 13.28 4.96 -10.85
CA VAL A 83 13.61 4.21 -9.64
C VAL A 83 12.57 4.50 -8.55
N ALA A 84 12.18 5.77 -8.36
CA ALA A 84 11.11 6.14 -7.45
C ALA A 84 9.78 5.43 -7.79
N GLY A 85 9.37 5.45 -9.06
CA GLY A 85 8.16 4.75 -9.53
C GLY A 85 8.18 3.24 -9.25
N VAL A 86 9.33 2.57 -9.47
CA VAL A 86 9.51 1.15 -9.16
C VAL A 86 9.42 0.89 -7.65
N PHE A 87 10.07 1.71 -6.82
CA PHE A 87 10.00 1.53 -5.37
C PHE A 87 8.60 1.82 -4.81
N MET A 88 7.82 2.71 -5.43
CA MET A 88 6.43 2.95 -5.05
C MET A 88 5.53 1.71 -5.27
N LEU A 89 5.88 0.77 -6.15
CA LEU A 89 5.16 -0.51 -6.26
C LEU A 89 5.40 -1.44 -5.06
N ALA A 90 6.59 -1.38 -4.46
CA ALA A 90 7.05 -2.30 -3.43
C ALA A 90 6.09 -2.42 -2.22
N PRO A 91 5.56 -1.34 -1.61
CA PRO A 91 4.61 -1.46 -0.51
C PRO A 91 3.34 -2.21 -0.92
N MET A 92 2.77 -1.95 -2.11
CA MET A 92 1.54 -2.60 -2.56
C MET A 92 1.75 -4.10 -2.82
N VAL A 93 2.86 -4.47 -3.47
CA VAL A 93 3.20 -5.87 -3.74
C VAL A 93 3.58 -6.60 -2.45
N SER A 94 4.15 -5.91 -1.46
CA SER A 94 4.43 -6.49 -0.15
C SER A 94 3.16 -6.93 0.59
N VAL A 95 2.02 -6.24 0.40
CA VAL A 95 0.73 -6.63 1.01
C VAL A 95 0.22 -7.97 0.48
N LEU A 96 0.47 -8.31 -0.78
CA LEU A 96 0.08 -9.61 -1.35
C LEU A 96 0.71 -10.80 -0.62
N GLY A 97 1.88 -10.61 0.00
CA GLY A 97 2.57 -11.60 0.82
C GLY A 97 2.43 -11.42 2.32
N ALA A 98 1.54 -10.54 2.78
CA ALA A 98 1.39 -10.23 4.19
C ALA A 98 0.74 -11.40 4.94
N ARG A 99 1.57 -12.31 5.46
CA ARG A 99 1.19 -13.43 6.31
C ARG A 99 2.34 -13.77 7.26
N MET A 100 2.07 -13.96 8.55
CA MET A 100 3.06 -14.37 9.54
C MET A 100 3.18 -15.91 9.62
N PRO A 101 4.40 -16.46 9.84
CA PRO A 101 5.72 -15.80 9.90
C PRO A 101 6.38 -15.53 8.52
N GLY A 102 5.69 -15.74 7.40
CA GLY A 102 6.27 -15.72 6.04
C GLY A 102 6.55 -14.35 5.39
N GLY A 103 6.09 -13.23 5.95
CA GLY A 103 6.17 -11.92 5.28
C GLY A 103 7.59 -11.43 4.96
N ARG A 104 8.59 -11.84 5.76
CA ARG A 104 10.01 -11.54 5.48
C ARG A 104 10.51 -12.26 4.24
N ALA A 105 10.20 -13.54 4.11
CA ALA A 105 10.57 -14.34 2.94
C ALA A 105 9.96 -13.75 1.67
N TRP A 106 8.69 -13.33 1.70
CA TRP A 106 8.07 -12.63 0.56
C TRP A 106 8.82 -11.37 0.13
N SER A 107 9.24 -10.55 1.09
CA SER A 107 9.97 -9.31 0.79
C SER A 107 11.31 -9.61 0.10
N VAL A 108 11.99 -10.67 0.51
CA VAL A 108 13.31 -11.06 -0.01
C VAL A 108 13.20 -11.80 -1.34
N PHE A 109 12.23 -12.69 -1.51
CA PHE A 109 12.14 -13.58 -2.67
C PHE A 109 11.17 -13.11 -3.75
N VAL A 110 10.30 -12.15 -3.46
CA VAL A 110 9.34 -11.61 -4.44
C VAL A 110 9.59 -10.13 -4.68
N VAL A 111 9.54 -9.30 -3.63
CA VAL A 111 9.62 -7.84 -3.79
C VAL A 111 11.01 -7.40 -4.25
N ALA A 112 12.08 -7.89 -3.62
CA ALA A 112 13.44 -7.51 -4.02
C ALA A 112 13.80 -7.97 -5.45
N PRO A 113 13.56 -9.24 -5.87
CA PRO A 113 13.77 -9.66 -7.26
C PRO A 113 12.91 -8.88 -8.25
N MET A 114 11.66 -8.56 -7.92
CA MET A 114 10.81 -7.70 -8.75
C MET A 114 11.46 -6.33 -8.98
N ILE A 115 11.97 -5.67 -7.93
CA ILE A 115 12.68 -4.40 -8.05
C ILE A 115 13.90 -4.56 -8.96
N LEU A 116 14.72 -5.60 -8.76
CA LEU A 116 15.91 -5.84 -9.59
C LEU A 116 15.55 -6.04 -11.06
N VAL A 117 14.55 -6.87 -11.35
CA VAL A 117 14.10 -7.15 -12.72
C VAL A 117 13.54 -5.90 -13.39
N LEU A 118 12.73 -5.11 -12.69
CA LEU A 118 12.16 -3.88 -13.25
C LEU A 118 13.22 -2.77 -13.42
N LEU A 119 14.24 -2.71 -12.57
CA LEU A 119 15.32 -1.73 -12.70
C LEU A 119 16.35 -2.11 -13.77
N TRP A 120 16.49 -3.39 -14.10
CA TRP A 120 17.53 -3.88 -15.01
C TRP A 120 17.57 -3.16 -16.38
N PRO A 121 16.45 -2.93 -17.09
CA PRO A 121 16.47 -2.26 -18.38
C PRO A 121 17.04 -0.84 -18.30
N ALA A 122 16.58 -0.05 -17.33
CA ALA A 122 17.04 1.32 -17.13
C ALA A 122 18.53 1.39 -16.73
N ILE A 123 18.98 0.45 -15.89
CA ILE A 123 20.40 0.34 -15.52
C ILE A 123 21.25 -0.01 -16.75
N SER A 124 20.82 -0.98 -17.56
CA SER A 124 21.54 -1.40 -18.76
C SER A 124 21.69 -0.25 -19.75
N GLU A 125 20.62 0.52 -19.97
CA GLU A 125 20.63 1.67 -20.87
C GLU A 125 21.49 2.82 -20.35
N ALA A 126 21.45 3.10 -19.03
CA ALA A 126 22.31 4.10 -18.41
C ALA A 126 23.81 3.76 -18.61
N PHE A 127 24.19 2.48 -18.51
CA PHE A 127 25.55 2.04 -18.78
C PHE A 127 25.94 2.12 -20.26
N GLN A 128 25.03 1.75 -21.17
CA GLN A 128 25.30 1.77 -22.61
C GLN A 128 25.43 3.20 -23.17
N SER A 129 24.53 4.09 -22.74
CA SER A 129 24.51 5.49 -23.16
C SER A 129 25.64 6.33 -22.58
N LYS A 130 26.34 5.83 -21.54
CA LYS A 130 27.30 6.62 -20.73
C LYS A 130 26.69 7.94 -20.22
N GLY A 131 25.37 7.98 -20.02
CA GLY A 131 24.62 9.18 -19.65
C GLY A 131 24.50 10.24 -20.76
N GLN A 132 24.73 9.88 -22.02
CA GLN A 132 24.65 10.80 -23.16
C GLN A 132 23.29 10.80 -23.87
N SER A 133 22.39 9.89 -23.53
CA SER A 133 21.01 9.84 -24.03
C SER A 133 20.01 9.71 -22.89
N PRO A 134 18.76 10.18 -23.05
CA PRO A 134 17.74 10.03 -22.03
C PRO A 134 17.42 8.54 -21.95
N ILE A 135 16.99 8.09 -20.78
CA ILE A 135 16.58 6.70 -20.63
C ILE A 135 15.21 6.53 -21.29
N GLU A 136 15.10 5.58 -22.20
CA GLU A 136 13.91 5.17 -22.93
C GLU A 136 13.65 3.68 -22.74
N LEU A 137 12.58 3.35 -22.02
CA LEU A 137 12.23 1.96 -21.77
C LEU A 137 11.63 1.32 -23.02
N GLY A 138 12.22 0.20 -23.43
CA GLY A 138 11.64 -0.66 -24.46
C GLY A 138 10.27 -1.21 -24.06
N GLY A 139 9.41 -1.46 -25.05
CA GLY A 139 8.04 -1.95 -24.87
C GLY A 139 7.89 -3.14 -23.91
N PRO A 140 8.75 -4.18 -23.96
CA PRO A 140 8.68 -5.30 -23.02
C PRO A 140 8.86 -4.89 -21.54
N ALA A 141 9.74 -3.93 -21.25
CA ALA A 141 9.99 -3.45 -19.89
C ALA A 141 8.78 -2.67 -19.35
N VAL A 142 8.20 -1.80 -20.19
CA VAL A 142 6.98 -1.06 -19.87
C VAL A 142 5.81 -2.02 -19.62
N LEU A 143 5.65 -3.05 -20.45
CA LEU A 143 4.60 -4.05 -20.26
C LEU A 143 4.77 -4.83 -18.94
N GLY A 144 6.00 -5.25 -18.62
CA GLY A 144 6.31 -5.90 -17.34
C GLY A 144 5.99 -5.02 -16.14
N PHE A 145 6.32 -3.73 -16.22
CA PHE A 145 5.97 -2.75 -15.20
C PHE A 145 4.45 -2.63 -15.03
N LEU A 146 3.71 -2.45 -16.14
CA LEU A 146 2.26 -2.30 -16.13
C LEU A 146 1.55 -3.51 -15.57
N LEU A 147 2.05 -4.73 -15.84
CA LEU A 147 1.50 -5.96 -15.28
C LEU A 147 1.59 -5.97 -13.75
N VAL A 148 2.77 -5.61 -13.21
CA VAL A 148 2.97 -5.55 -11.75
C VAL A 148 2.10 -4.46 -11.13
N LEU A 149 2.02 -3.28 -11.77
CA LEU A 149 1.14 -2.20 -11.34
C LEU A 149 -0.32 -2.63 -11.30
N LEU A 150 -0.81 -3.33 -12.34
CA LEU A 150 -2.17 -3.85 -12.41
C LEU A 150 -2.45 -4.86 -11.31
N MET A 151 -1.53 -5.78 -11.04
CA MET A 151 -1.66 -6.74 -9.93
C MET A 151 -1.70 -6.05 -8.57
N ALA A 152 -0.85 -5.05 -8.36
CA ALA A 152 -0.81 -4.26 -7.13
C ALA A 152 -2.09 -3.44 -6.92
N PHE A 153 -2.53 -2.72 -7.95
CA PHE A 153 -3.76 -1.92 -7.97
C PHE A 153 -5.01 -2.80 -7.80
N GLY A 154 -5.08 -3.90 -8.54
CA GLY A 154 -6.21 -4.84 -8.53
C GLY A 154 -6.49 -5.41 -7.14
N ASN A 155 -5.50 -5.46 -6.24
CA ASN A 155 -5.71 -5.88 -4.86
C ASN A 155 -6.62 -4.91 -4.06
N TYR A 156 -6.71 -3.65 -4.45
CA TYR A 156 -7.52 -2.65 -3.76
C TYR A 156 -8.74 -2.20 -4.58
N PHE A 157 -8.82 -2.61 -5.84
CA PHE A 157 -9.98 -2.34 -6.67
C PHE A 157 -11.24 -3.01 -6.10
N GLY A 158 -12.32 -2.24 -5.95
CA GLY A 158 -13.56 -2.71 -5.34
C GLY A 158 -13.56 -2.70 -3.81
N THR A 159 -12.51 -2.18 -3.17
CA THR A 159 -12.50 -1.91 -1.72
C THR A 159 -12.87 -0.44 -1.42
N ALA A 160 -13.07 -0.10 -0.14
CA ALA A 160 -13.26 1.30 0.25
C ALA A 160 -12.03 2.19 -0.06
N ASN A 161 -10.86 1.56 -0.28
CA ASN A 161 -9.61 2.25 -0.61
C ASN A 161 -9.36 2.37 -2.13
N THR A 162 -10.36 2.11 -2.98
CA THR A 162 -10.23 2.22 -4.44
C THR A 162 -9.74 3.60 -4.87
N THR A 163 -10.30 4.68 -4.32
CA THR A 163 -9.88 6.06 -4.65
C THR A 163 -8.43 6.31 -4.27
N ALA A 164 -8.00 5.88 -3.09
CA ALA A 164 -6.61 6.01 -2.67
C ALA A 164 -5.66 5.22 -3.60
N ALA A 165 -6.05 4.01 -3.99
CA ALA A 165 -5.31 3.19 -4.94
C ALA A 165 -5.21 3.86 -6.32
N VAL A 166 -6.29 4.44 -6.84
CA VAL A 166 -6.29 5.17 -8.13
C VAL A 166 -5.32 6.35 -8.08
N LEU A 167 -5.38 7.18 -7.03
CA LEU A 167 -4.48 8.33 -6.87
C LEU A 167 -3.02 7.89 -6.77
N TYR A 168 -2.73 6.85 -5.99
CA TYR A 168 -1.38 6.33 -5.85
C TYR A 168 -0.85 5.75 -7.16
N THR A 169 -1.67 4.98 -7.89
CA THR A 169 -1.35 4.45 -9.22
C THR A 169 -1.12 5.57 -10.23
N ALA A 170 -1.92 6.63 -10.22
CA ALA A 170 -1.71 7.79 -11.08
C ALA A 170 -0.38 8.50 -10.78
N ALA A 171 0.02 8.59 -9.51
CA ALA A 171 1.33 9.12 -9.13
C ALA A 171 2.49 8.28 -9.68
N ILE A 172 2.37 6.95 -9.64
CA ILE A 172 3.35 6.01 -10.21
C ILE A 172 3.44 6.19 -11.73
N MET A 173 2.29 6.26 -12.41
CA MET A 173 2.24 6.47 -13.86
C MET A 173 2.89 7.80 -14.27
N ALA A 174 2.62 8.88 -13.53
CA ALA A 174 3.24 10.19 -13.76
C ALA A 174 4.78 10.17 -13.62
N ARG A 175 5.33 9.29 -12.78
CA ARG A 175 6.80 9.12 -12.62
C ARG A 175 7.43 8.38 -13.80
N ILE A 176 6.70 7.49 -14.45
CA ILE A 176 7.23 6.56 -15.47
C ILE A 176 6.98 7.04 -16.88
N GLY A 177 5.91 7.80 -17.09
CA GLY A 177 5.54 8.29 -18.41
C GLY A 177 6.64 9.00 -19.19
N PRO A 178 7.58 9.77 -18.58
CA PRO A 178 8.72 10.34 -19.31
C PRO A 178 9.64 9.28 -19.91
N VAL A 179 9.96 8.23 -19.16
CA VAL A 179 10.89 7.16 -19.57
C VAL A 179 10.19 6.16 -20.51
N ALA A 180 8.85 6.07 -20.44
CA ALA A 180 8.05 5.28 -21.37
C ALA A 180 7.71 6.04 -22.68
N GLY A 181 8.15 7.30 -22.83
CA GLY A 181 7.86 8.12 -24.01
C GLY A 181 6.39 8.56 -24.14
N TRP A 182 5.61 8.52 -23.05
CA TRP A 182 4.19 8.89 -23.08
C TRP A 182 3.96 10.40 -22.99
N HIS A 183 4.81 11.12 -22.26
CA HIS A 183 4.72 12.57 -22.10
C HIS A 183 6.06 13.18 -21.69
N ASN A 184 6.20 14.50 -21.83
CA ASN A 184 7.38 15.23 -21.36
C ASN A 184 7.37 15.40 -19.83
N ALA A 185 8.56 15.50 -19.22
CA ALA A 185 8.75 15.55 -17.76
C ALA A 185 8.05 16.74 -17.06
N GLY A 186 7.73 17.81 -17.78
CA GLY A 186 7.20 19.06 -17.20
C GLY A 186 5.72 19.04 -16.79
N LEU A 187 4.90 18.09 -17.27
CA LEU A 187 3.44 18.20 -17.14
C LEU A 187 2.85 17.62 -15.85
N LEU A 188 3.54 16.71 -15.15
CA LEU A 188 2.95 15.95 -14.04
C LEU A 188 3.72 15.90 -12.69
N PRO A 189 4.69 16.79 -12.34
CA PRO A 189 5.29 16.80 -11.00
C PRO A 189 4.27 16.89 -9.86
N TRP A 190 3.24 17.71 -10.05
CA TRP A 190 2.15 17.90 -9.08
C TRP A 190 1.38 16.61 -8.80
N ILE A 191 1.14 15.78 -9.81
CA ILE A 191 0.48 14.48 -9.66
C ILE A 191 1.42 13.51 -8.96
N ALA A 192 2.66 13.40 -9.46
CA ALA A 192 3.68 12.49 -8.96
C ALA A 192 4.06 12.72 -7.49
N SER A 193 3.92 13.95 -6.99
CA SER A 193 4.28 14.33 -5.63
C SER A 193 3.08 14.65 -4.75
N GLY A 194 1.97 15.17 -5.30
CA GLY A 194 0.77 15.54 -4.53
C GLY A 194 -0.21 14.38 -4.27
N PHE A 195 -0.35 13.43 -5.20
CA PHE A 195 -1.32 12.34 -5.02
C PHE A 195 -0.93 11.31 -3.94
N PRO A 196 0.36 10.94 -3.74
CA PRO A 196 0.73 10.00 -2.68
C PRO A 196 0.31 10.42 -1.26
N PRO A 197 0.58 11.65 -0.77
CA PRO A 197 0.10 12.05 0.55
C PRO A 197 -1.42 12.15 0.63
N VAL A 198 -2.12 12.55 -0.44
CA VAL A 198 -3.59 12.53 -0.46
C VAL A 198 -4.13 11.10 -0.35
N ALA A 199 -3.56 10.14 -1.09
CA ALA A 199 -3.90 8.73 -0.99
C ALA A 199 -3.65 8.19 0.43
N GLY A 200 -2.50 8.52 1.02
CA GLY A 200 -2.16 8.17 2.40
C GLY A 200 -3.13 8.77 3.43
N TYR A 201 -3.57 10.01 3.23
CA TYR A 201 -4.57 10.67 4.07
C TYR A 201 -5.94 10.00 3.96
N LEU A 202 -6.42 9.70 2.75
CA LEU A 202 -7.70 9.00 2.55
C LEU A 202 -7.70 7.63 3.23
N TRP A 203 -6.61 6.88 3.08
CA TRP A 203 -6.43 5.59 3.73
C TRP A 203 -6.44 5.71 5.26
N LEU A 204 -5.68 6.66 5.81
CA LEU A 204 -5.62 6.90 7.26
C LEU A 204 -6.97 7.36 7.82
N ARG A 205 -7.67 8.26 7.12
CA ARG A 205 -9.01 8.72 7.48
C ARG A 205 -9.97 7.54 7.58
N ARG A 206 -9.99 6.68 6.55
CA ARG A 206 -10.84 5.49 6.53
C ARG A 206 -10.55 4.56 7.70
N LEU A 207 -9.27 4.31 7.99
CA LEU A 207 -8.87 3.54 9.15
C LEU A 207 -9.39 4.15 10.46
N THR A 208 -9.17 5.45 10.66
CA THR A 208 -9.59 6.12 11.88
C THR A 208 -11.11 6.11 12.05
N GLU A 209 -11.87 6.22 10.96
CA GLU A 209 -13.33 6.14 10.95
C GLU A 209 -13.81 4.75 11.36
N LEU A 210 -13.21 3.68 10.84
CA LEU A 210 -13.59 2.32 11.21
C LEU A 210 -13.23 2.00 12.67
N ARG A 211 -12.11 2.50 13.17
CA ARG A 211 -11.68 2.30 14.57
C ARG A 211 -12.47 3.11 15.58
N SER A 212 -12.94 4.31 15.21
CA SER A 212 -13.67 5.18 16.14
C SER A 212 -15.12 4.72 16.38
N ARG A 213 -15.68 3.90 15.49
CA ARG A 213 -17.02 3.31 15.66
C ARG A 213 -16.98 2.29 16.80
N LYS A 214 -17.74 2.56 17.87
CA LYS A 214 -17.97 1.58 18.95
C LYS A 214 -18.98 0.54 18.47
N PRO A 215 -18.69 -0.77 18.55
CA PRO A 215 -19.65 -1.80 18.21
C PRO A 215 -20.75 -1.83 19.27
N LEU A 216 -21.99 -2.00 18.83
CA LEU A 216 -23.15 -2.13 19.73
C LEU A 216 -23.39 -3.59 20.14
N ASP A 217 -22.99 -4.53 19.27
CA ASP A 217 -23.15 -5.96 19.44
C ASP A 217 -21.96 -6.72 18.81
N ALA A 218 -21.96 -8.04 19.02
CA ALA A 218 -20.95 -8.96 18.51
C ALA A 218 -20.88 -8.93 16.96
N LEU A 219 -22.03 -8.88 16.29
CA LEU A 219 -22.11 -8.81 14.82
C LEU A 219 -21.42 -7.55 14.28
N SER A 220 -21.67 -6.39 14.89
CA SER A 220 -21.03 -5.12 14.54
C SER A 220 -19.53 -5.15 14.82
N ALA A 221 -19.09 -5.81 15.90
CA ALA A 221 -17.67 -6.00 16.20
C ALA A 221 -16.98 -6.87 15.14
N GLY A 222 -17.61 -7.99 14.76
CA GLY A 222 -17.16 -8.87 13.68
C GLY A 222 -17.06 -8.14 12.35
N ASN A 223 -18.10 -7.39 11.97
CA ASN A 223 -18.14 -6.58 10.75
C ASN A 223 -17.06 -5.49 10.74
N ARG A 224 -16.86 -4.79 11.86
CA ARG A 224 -15.79 -3.80 12.01
C ARG A 224 -14.41 -4.44 11.78
N CYS A 225 -14.15 -5.57 12.44
CA CYS A 225 -12.90 -6.31 12.28
C CYS A 225 -12.69 -6.76 10.83
N TRP A 226 -13.75 -7.26 10.20
CA TRP A 226 -13.76 -7.69 8.81
C TRP A 226 -13.44 -6.55 7.83
N PHE A 227 -14.12 -5.41 7.94
CA PHE A 227 -13.89 -4.26 7.05
C PHE A 227 -12.49 -3.71 7.20
N VAL A 228 -11.98 -3.60 8.43
CA VAL A 228 -10.61 -3.14 8.65
C VAL A 228 -9.62 -4.12 8.01
N PHE A 229 -9.83 -5.43 8.16
CA PHE A 229 -8.99 -6.44 7.52
C PHE A 229 -9.03 -6.35 5.99
N ARG A 230 -10.22 -6.33 5.39
CA ARG A 230 -10.42 -6.24 3.94
C ARG A 230 -9.76 -4.99 3.35
N ASP A 231 -9.99 -3.83 3.97
CA ASP A 231 -9.47 -2.56 3.49
C ASP A 231 -7.93 -2.46 3.66
N PHE A 232 -7.34 -3.21 4.60
CA PHE A 232 -5.89 -3.24 4.87
C PHE A 232 -5.11 -4.20 3.97
N PHE A 233 -5.62 -5.41 3.81
CA PHE A 233 -4.93 -6.50 3.11
C PHE A 233 -5.39 -6.64 1.66
N GLY A 234 -6.48 -5.97 1.29
CA GLY A 234 -7.06 -5.99 -0.03
C GLY A 234 -7.92 -7.22 -0.31
N ILE A 235 -8.50 -7.22 -1.50
CA ILE A 235 -9.54 -8.15 -1.92
C ILE A 235 -9.05 -9.60 -2.03
N VAL A 236 -7.78 -9.81 -2.38
CA VAL A 236 -7.23 -11.16 -2.56
C VAL A 236 -7.19 -11.92 -1.23
N TRP A 237 -6.74 -11.26 -0.16
CA TRP A 237 -6.72 -11.88 1.16
C TRP A 237 -8.10 -11.93 1.80
N ALA A 238 -8.92 -10.89 1.59
CA ALA A 238 -10.32 -10.91 2.01
C ALA A 238 -11.03 -12.15 1.45
N LYS A 239 -11.03 -12.34 0.13
CA LYS A 239 -11.67 -13.51 -0.50
C LYS A 239 -11.20 -14.85 0.11
N ARG A 240 -9.88 -15.02 0.33
CA ARG A 240 -9.35 -16.26 0.93
C ARG A 240 -9.81 -16.51 2.37
N VAL A 241 -9.99 -15.46 3.17
CA VAL A 241 -10.51 -15.59 4.54
C VAL A 241 -12.02 -15.84 4.51
N MET A 242 -12.74 -15.12 3.66
CA MET A 242 -14.17 -15.29 3.40
C MET A 242 -14.52 -16.73 3.02
N ASP A 243 -13.84 -17.27 2.00
CA ASP A 243 -14.06 -18.65 1.53
C ASP A 243 -13.85 -19.67 2.65
N ARG A 244 -12.81 -19.50 3.48
CA ARG A 244 -12.54 -20.39 4.61
C ARG A 244 -13.60 -20.27 5.71
N MET A 245 -14.00 -19.04 6.04
CA MET A 245 -15.04 -18.79 7.03
C MET A 245 -16.35 -19.46 6.63
N ASN A 246 -16.74 -19.32 5.36
CA ASN A 246 -17.96 -19.90 4.83
C ASN A 246 -17.93 -21.44 4.79
N VAL A 247 -16.75 -22.05 4.58
CA VAL A 247 -16.59 -23.50 4.74
C VAL A 247 -16.84 -23.95 6.19
N PHE A 248 -16.37 -23.19 7.19
CA PHE A 248 -16.68 -23.48 8.60
C PHE A 248 -18.17 -23.30 8.89
N ALA A 249 -18.77 -22.19 8.44
CA ALA A 249 -20.19 -21.93 8.64
C ALA A 249 -21.07 -23.04 8.07
N ALA A 250 -20.80 -23.49 6.83
CA ALA A 250 -21.53 -24.58 6.20
C ALA A 250 -21.35 -25.92 6.93
N ARG A 251 -20.13 -26.21 7.43
CA ARG A 251 -19.84 -27.46 8.16
C ARG A 251 -20.53 -27.51 9.52
N GLU A 252 -20.56 -26.40 10.23
CA GLU A 252 -21.12 -26.30 11.58
C GLU A 252 -22.62 -25.96 11.57
N GLY A 253 -23.23 -25.80 10.39
CA GLY A 253 -24.64 -25.46 10.23
C GLY A 253 -24.98 -24.06 10.75
N TRP A 254 -24.05 -23.12 10.70
CA TRP A 254 -24.32 -21.74 11.11
C TRP A 254 -25.18 -21.03 10.05
N GLY A 255 -26.30 -20.45 10.46
CA GLY A 255 -27.19 -19.64 9.61
C GLY A 255 -26.59 -18.28 9.18
N ILE A 256 -25.27 -18.18 9.10
CA ILE A 256 -24.53 -16.96 8.73
C ILE A 256 -23.62 -17.18 7.54
N HIS A 257 -23.41 -16.12 6.77
CA HIS A 257 -22.50 -16.08 5.63
C HIS A 257 -21.63 -14.84 5.72
N LEU A 258 -20.32 -14.98 5.51
CA LEU A 258 -19.43 -13.84 5.38
C LEU A 258 -19.33 -13.45 3.91
N SER A 259 -19.76 -12.25 3.56
CA SER A 259 -19.61 -11.63 2.24
C SER A 259 -18.57 -10.51 2.27
N LEU A 260 -18.35 -9.84 1.14
CA LEU A 260 -17.50 -8.65 1.11
C LEU A 260 -18.09 -7.51 1.94
N ASP A 261 -19.41 -7.47 2.11
CA ASP A 261 -20.15 -6.41 2.79
C ASP A 261 -20.42 -6.72 4.27
N GLY A 262 -19.93 -7.86 4.76
CA GLY A 262 -20.00 -8.22 6.17
C GLY A 262 -20.60 -9.60 6.39
N PHE A 263 -20.97 -9.87 7.63
CA PHE A 263 -21.77 -11.02 8.02
C PHE A 263 -23.23 -10.78 7.64
N ASP A 264 -23.78 -11.70 6.85
CA ASP A 264 -25.17 -11.76 6.43
C ASP A 264 -25.85 -12.97 7.11
N ILE A 265 -27.07 -12.78 7.62
CA ILE A 265 -27.87 -13.87 8.20
C ILE A 265 -28.70 -14.49 7.07
N VAL A 266 -28.46 -15.77 6.76
CA VAL A 266 -29.10 -16.46 5.63
C VAL A 266 -30.42 -17.10 6.04
N GLU A 267 -30.53 -17.58 7.27
CA GLU A 267 -31.74 -18.23 7.80
C GLU A 267 -32.25 -17.46 9.03
N PRO A 268 -33.11 -16.44 8.84
CA PRO A 268 -33.59 -15.60 9.93
C PRO A 268 -34.46 -16.37 10.94
N ASP A 269 -35.08 -17.47 10.53
CA ASP A 269 -35.90 -18.34 11.39
C ASP A 269 -35.05 -19.18 12.37
N LEU A 270 -33.76 -19.39 12.07
CA LEU A 270 -32.76 -19.86 13.03
C LEU A 270 -32.18 -18.66 13.78
N ALA A 271 -33.06 -17.78 14.30
CA ALA A 271 -32.72 -16.49 14.89
C ALA A 271 -31.46 -16.60 15.76
N VAL A 272 -30.37 -16.07 15.23
CA VAL A 272 -29.05 -16.09 15.83
C VAL A 272 -29.09 -15.17 17.04
N GLY A 273 -29.33 -15.73 18.23
CA GLY A 273 -29.16 -15.01 19.48
C GLY A 273 -27.73 -14.44 19.56
N SER A 274 -27.51 -13.38 20.33
CA SER A 274 -26.19 -12.75 20.49
C SER A 274 -25.09 -13.76 20.87
N GLU A 275 -25.45 -14.81 21.60
CA GLU A 275 -24.60 -15.93 22.03
C GLU A 275 -24.11 -16.82 20.87
N GLN A 276 -24.83 -16.85 19.74
CA GLN A 276 -24.45 -17.65 18.57
C GLN A 276 -23.38 -16.98 17.69
N MET A 277 -23.14 -15.68 17.85
CA MET A 277 -22.08 -14.96 17.10
C MET A 277 -20.68 -15.17 17.68
N ASP A 278 -20.57 -15.66 18.91
CA ASP A 278 -19.28 -15.85 19.59
C ASP A 278 -18.39 -16.87 18.87
N ARG A 279 -18.97 -18.00 18.43
CA ARG A 279 -18.24 -19.04 17.68
C ARG A 279 -17.76 -18.53 16.32
N PRO A 280 -18.61 -17.89 15.48
CA PRO A 280 -18.16 -17.25 14.25
C PRO A 280 -17.04 -16.23 14.44
N ILE A 281 -17.15 -15.37 15.45
CA ILE A 281 -16.14 -14.34 15.75
C ILE A 281 -14.83 -14.99 16.18
N ALA A 282 -14.87 -16.03 17.01
CA ALA A 282 -13.68 -16.78 17.41
C ALA A 282 -12.98 -17.43 16.23
N ILE A 283 -13.72 -17.98 15.25
CA ILE A 283 -13.13 -18.52 14.01
C ILE A 283 -12.55 -17.42 13.13
N LEU A 284 -13.26 -16.29 12.95
CA LEU A 284 -12.72 -15.15 12.23
C LEU A 284 -11.42 -14.68 12.89
N GLU A 285 -11.41 -14.52 14.21
CA GLU A 285 -10.23 -14.13 14.97
C GLU A 285 -9.07 -15.10 14.74
N TRP A 286 -9.34 -16.40 14.82
CA TRP A 286 -8.35 -17.44 14.55
C TRP A 286 -7.80 -17.36 13.13
N LEU A 287 -8.63 -17.13 12.11
CA LEU A 287 -8.19 -16.94 10.73
C LEU A 287 -7.29 -15.69 10.60
N LEU A 288 -7.65 -14.59 11.27
CA LEU A 288 -6.95 -13.32 11.25
C LEU A 288 -5.67 -13.30 12.09
N SER A 289 -5.48 -14.27 12.99
CA SER A 289 -4.27 -14.42 13.81
C SER A 289 -2.98 -14.57 13.00
N ARG A 290 -3.11 -15.02 11.74
CA ARG A 290 -1.97 -15.14 10.80
C ARG A 290 -1.54 -13.82 10.20
N PHE A 291 -2.34 -12.76 10.35
CA PHE A 291 -2.11 -11.46 9.72
C PHE A 291 -1.81 -10.38 10.75
N SER A 292 -2.35 -10.52 11.94
CA SER A 292 -2.34 -9.52 13.01
C SER A 292 -1.93 -10.15 14.34
N GLY A 293 -1.37 -9.34 15.22
CA GLY A 293 -1.09 -9.68 16.61
C GLY A 293 -2.34 -9.52 17.47
N GLU A 294 -2.30 -10.11 18.66
CA GLU A 294 -3.40 -10.13 19.62
C GLU A 294 -3.94 -8.74 19.97
N ASN A 295 -3.07 -7.79 20.30
CA ASN A 295 -3.47 -6.43 20.66
C ASN A 295 -4.28 -5.73 19.56
N TRP A 296 -3.93 -5.97 18.29
CA TRP A 296 -4.63 -5.39 17.15
C TRP A 296 -6.06 -5.95 17.02
N ARG A 297 -6.24 -7.25 17.28
CA ARG A 297 -7.57 -7.88 17.26
C ARG A 297 -8.40 -7.46 18.45
N ARG A 298 -7.81 -7.38 19.65
CA ARG A 298 -8.47 -6.90 20.86
C ARG A 298 -8.99 -5.47 20.70
N GLU A 299 -8.21 -4.59 20.06
CA GLU A 299 -8.65 -3.21 19.74
C GLU A 299 -9.93 -3.21 18.86
N LEU A 300 -10.01 -4.12 17.88
CA LEU A 300 -11.10 -4.17 16.91
C LEU A 300 -12.30 -5.01 17.34
N LEU A 301 -12.14 -5.96 18.24
CA LEU A 301 -13.24 -6.75 18.79
C LEU A 301 -13.77 -6.17 20.11
N GLY A 302 -12.96 -5.39 20.84
CA GLY A 302 -13.36 -4.79 22.12
C GLY A 302 -13.67 -5.87 23.15
N ASP A 303 -14.81 -5.71 23.83
CA ASP A 303 -15.28 -6.64 24.87
C ASP A 303 -15.72 -8.00 24.29
N PHE A 304 -15.96 -8.08 22.98
CA PHE A 304 -16.29 -9.31 22.26
C PHE A 304 -15.06 -10.14 21.85
N TYR A 305 -13.88 -9.77 22.36
CA TYR A 305 -12.66 -10.54 22.15
C TYR A 305 -12.69 -11.80 23.02
N VAL A 306 -12.76 -12.97 22.38
CA VAL A 306 -12.76 -14.27 23.08
C VAL A 306 -11.31 -14.74 23.23
N SER A 307 -10.76 -14.64 24.44
CA SER A 307 -9.39 -15.10 24.68
C SER A 307 -9.33 -16.63 24.58
N LYS A 308 -8.57 -17.14 23.59
CA LYS A 308 -8.21 -18.56 23.50
C LYS A 308 -7.51 -19.12 24.77
N SER A 309 -7.07 -18.27 25.70
CA SER A 309 -6.42 -18.71 26.93
C SER A 309 -7.33 -19.45 27.91
N ASP A 310 -8.64 -19.25 27.82
CA ASP A 310 -9.54 -19.70 28.88
C ASP A 310 -10.19 -21.05 28.53
N GLU A 311 -10.47 -21.32 27.24
CA GLU A 311 -11.03 -22.62 26.81
C GLU A 311 -9.99 -23.73 26.58
N CYS A 312 -8.76 -23.41 26.15
CA CYS A 312 -7.71 -24.42 25.99
C CYS A 312 -7.03 -24.86 27.31
N ARG A 313 -7.51 -24.38 28.46
CA ARG A 313 -7.13 -24.91 29.78
C ARG A 313 -8.08 -26.00 30.29
N GLU A 314 -9.22 -26.22 29.64
CA GLU A 314 -10.22 -27.20 30.07
C GLU A 314 -10.42 -28.38 29.09
N VAL A 315 -9.54 -28.52 28.09
CA VAL A 315 -9.43 -29.71 27.21
C VAL A 315 -8.02 -30.27 27.30
#